data_AF-A0A9P1NRP3-F1
#
_entry.id   AF-A0A9P1NRP3-F1
#
_cell.length_a   1.000
_cell.length_b   1.000
_cell.length_c   1.000
_cell.angle_alpha   90.00
_cell.angle_beta   90.00
_cell.angle_gamma   90.00
#
_symmetry.space_group_name_H-M   'P 1'
#
loop_
_entity.id
_entity.type
_entity.pdbx_description
1 polymer ?
#
loop_
_entity_poly.entity_id
_entity_poly.type
_entity_poly.pdbx_seq_one_letter_code
_entity_poly.pdbx_strand_id
1 'polypeptide(L)'
;MGGMPTSLHLRSFRRVQANHRPPDAGVTAREMEEWGRRRGIARTRDLEFPAGTAVEWLFDRSAGEGRAPEEWPRHSGGARLVGHAGGIGPGNVVEVLKPIAATGPDRLDMESGGRTDDWLDLDKVEAVCRTVF
;
A
#
# COMPACT_ATOMS: atom_id res chain seq x y z
N MET A 1 5.45 -29.01 -14.12
CA MET A 1 5.63 -27.66 -14.69
C MET A 1 4.23 -27.12 -14.99
N GLY A 2 3.65 -26.36 -14.06
CA GLY A 2 2.29 -25.84 -14.22
C GLY A 2 2.29 -24.72 -15.25
N GLY A 3 1.49 -24.85 -16.31
CA GLY A 3 1.36 -23.81 -17.32
C GLY A 3 0.84 -22.52 -16.68
N MET A 4 1.52 -21.41 -16.92
CA MET A 4 1.01 -20.09 -16.57
C MET A 4 -0.35 -19.90 -17.25
N PRO A 5 -1.40 -19.47 -16.52
CA PRO A 5 -2.71 -19.25 -17.13
C PRO A 5 -2.58 -18.27 -18.30
N THR A 6 -3.08 -18.67 -19.47
CA THR A 6 -3.00 -17.89 -20.72
C THR A 6 -3.91 -16.65 -20.71
N SER A 7 -4.80 -16.52 -19.73
CA SER A 7 -5.49 -15.26 -19.43
C SER A 7 -5.82 -15.17 -17.95
N LEU A 8 -5.49 -14.04 -17.32
CA LEU A 8 -5.89 -13.68 -15.97
C LEU A 8 -6.81 -12.46 -16.06
N HIS A 9 -8.11 -12.66 -15.81
CA HIS A 9 -9.08 -11.57 -15.83
C HIS A 9 -9.29 -11.02 -14.42
N LEU A 10 -8.77 -9.83 -14.13
CA LEU A 10 -8.82 -9.25 -12.78
C LEU A 10 -10.03 -8.34 -12.55
N ARG A 11 -10.99 -8.29 -13.49
CA ARG A 11 -12.13 -7.36 -13.47
C ARG A 11 -12.97 -7.42 -12.18
N SER A 12 -13.08 -8.59 -11.56
CA SER A 12 -13.87 -8.80 -10.34
C SER A 12 -13.24 -8.23 -9.07
N PHE A 13 -11.94 -7.96 -9.06
CA PHE A 13 -11.28 -7.35 -7.91
C PHE A 13 -11.66 -5.86 -7.86
N ARG A 14 -11.51 -5.18 -6.72
CA ARG A 14 -11.58 -3.70 -6.69
C ARG A 14 -10.23 -3.02 -6.88
N ARG A 15 -9.18 -3.63 -6.35
CA ARG A 15 -7.81 -3.15 -6.40
C ARG A 15 -6.88 -4.31 -6.73
N VAL A 16 -5.74 -4.02 -7.36
CA VAL A 16 -4.68 -4.99 -7.64
C VAL A 16 -3.36 -4.28 -7.36
N GLN A 17 -2.47 -4.94 -6.65
CA GLN A 17 -1.12 -4.44 -6.37
C GLN A 17 -0.10 -5.35 -7.03
N ALA A 18 0.90 -4.75 -7.67
CA ALA A 18 2.04 -5.48 -8.20
C ALA A 18 3.31 -5.08 -7.43
N ASN A 19 3.92 -6.06 -6.77
CA ASN A 19 5.14 -5.88 -6.00
C ASN A 19 6.36 -6.23 -6.87
N HIS A 20 6.82 -5.30 -7.71
CA HIS A 20 8.04 -5.52 -8.52
C HIS A 20 9.33 -5.14 -7.78
N ARG A 21 10.43 -5.81 -8.11
CA ARG A 21 11.79 -5.42 -7.70
C ARG A 21 12.65 -5.31 -8.97
N PRO A 22 13.05 -4.10 -9.41
CA PRO A 22 12.67 -2.77 -8.90
C PRO A 22 11.20 -2.41 -9.23
N PRO A 23 10.58 -1.47 -8.50
CA PRO A 23 9.24 -0.98 -8.84
C PRO A 23 9.28 -0.21 -10.17
N ASP A 24 8.40 -0.55 -11.12
CA ASP A 24 8.24 0.16 -12.38
C ASP A 24 6.75 0.42 -12.63
N ALA A 25 6.32 1.68 -12.49
CA ALA A 25 4.93 2.07 -12.66
C ALA A 25 4.45 1.98 -14.12
N GLY A 26 5.34 2.10 -15.10
CA GLY A 26 4.99 1.93 -16.51
C GLY A 26 4.66 0.48 -16.82
N VAL A 27 5.50 -0.45 -16.34
CA VAL A 27 5.25 -1.89 -16.44
C VAL A 27 3.98 -2.27 -15.69
N THR A 28 3.83 -1.84 -14.43
CA THR A 28 2.61 -2.11 -13.65
C THR A 28 1.37 -1.57 -14.35
N ALA A 29 1.39 -0.33 -14.87
CA ALA A 29 0.24 0.22 -15.59
C ALA A 29 -0.12 -0.62 -16.82
N ARG A 30 0.88 -1.00 -17.63
CA ARG A 30 0.69 -1.83 -18.82
C ARG A 30 0.11 -3.22 -18.50
N GLU A 31 0.70 -3.92 -17.53
CA GLU A 31 0.23 -5.25 -17.13
C GLU A 31 -1.19 -5.21 -16.56
N MET A 32 -1.52 -4.16 -15.80
CA MET A 32 -2.87 -3.98 -15.27
C MET A 32 -3.88 -3.77 -16.40
N GLU A 33 -3.53 -2.98 -17.41
CA GLU A 33 -4.37 -2.79 -18.59
C GLU A 33 -4.59 -4.11 -19.35
N GLU A 34 -3.53 -4.89 -19.56
CA GLU A 34 -3.59 -6.23 -20.17
C GLU A 34 -4.50 -7.19 -19.37
N TRP A 35 -4.53 -7.09 -18.05
CA TRP A 35 -5.39 -7.88 -17.17
C TRP A 35 -6.82 -7.30 -17.00
N GLY A 36 -7.16 -6.27 -17.79
CA GLY A 36 -8.49 -5.65 -17.83
C GLY A 36 -8.74 -4.67 -16.69
N ARG A 37 -7.70 -3.98 -16.21
CA ARG A 37 -7.77 -3.02 -15.10
C ARG A 37 -7.23 -1.66 -15.50
N ARG A 38 -7.96 -0.62 -15.09
CA ARG A 38 -7.58 0.77 -15.40
C ARG A 38 -6.38 1.26 -14.59
N ARG A 39 -6.20 0.76 -13.36
CA ARG A 39 -5.10 1.15 -12.46
C ARG A 39 -4.75 0.00 -11.53
N GLY A 40 -3.45 -0.18 -11.28
CA GLY A 40 -2.93 -0.97 -10.18
C GLY A 40 -2.27 -0.10 -9.12
N ILE A 41 -1.80 -0.74 -8.06
CA ILE A 41 -1.00 -0.14 -7.01
C ILE A 41 0.45 -0.52 -7.25
N ALA A 42 1.33 0.48 -7.31
CA ALA A 42 2.76 0.30 -7.38
C ALA A 42 3.41 0.76 -6.07
N ARG A 43 4.47 0.05 -5.66
CA ARG A 43 5.25 0.41 -4.49
C ARG A 43 6.27 1.50 -4.83
N THR A 44 6.47 2.46 -3.94
CA THR A 44 7.63 3.35 -3.92
C THR A 44 8.38 3.24 -2.60
N ARG A 45 9.67 3.58 -2.61
CA ARG A 45 10.54 3.68 -1.42
C ARG A 45 11.05 5.10 -1.20
N ASP A 46 10.72 6.02 -2.11
CA ASP A 46 11.14 7.41 -2.03
C ASP A 46 10.27 8.17 -1.01
N LEU A 47 10.83 9.20 -0.38
CA LEU A 47 10.09 10.06 0.57
C LEU A 47 9.16 11.07 -0.14
N GLU A 48 9.06 10.96 -1.46
CA GLU A 48 8.11 11.71 -2.27
C GLU A 48 7.37 10.74 -3.18
N PHE A 49 6.04 10.90 -3.25
CA PHE A 49 5.23 10.12 -4.17
C PHE A 49 5.50 10.58 -5.61
N PRO A 50 5.86 9.68 -6.54
CA PRO A 50 6.09 10.06 -7.94
C PRO A 50 4.86 10.75 -8.53
N ALA A 51 5.01 11.73 -9.41
CA ALA A 51 3.87 12.52 -9.93
C ALA A 51 2.90 11.71 -10.81
N GLY A 52 3.34 10.60 -11.40
CA GLY A 52 2.55 9.80 -12.34
C GLY A 52 1.27 9.22 -11.73
N THR A 53 0.15 9.34 -12.45
CA THR A 53 -1.19 8.90 -12.01
C THR A 53 -1.69 7.64 -12.70
N ALA A 54 -0.83 6.98 -13.49
CA ALA A 54 -1.13 5.71 -14.16
C ALA A 54 -1.39 4.58 -13.14
N VAL A 55 -0.84 4.72 -11.93
CA VAL A 55 -1.00 3.81 -10.79
C VAL A 55 -1.36 4.61 -9.53
N GLU A 56 -1.92 3.92 -8.55
CA GLU A 56 -1.94 4.36 -7.16
C GLU A 56 -0.59 4.03 -6.52
N TRP A 57 -0.09 4.87 -5.61
CA TRP A 57 1.20 4.64 -4.98
C TRP A 57 1.05 4.16 -3.55
N LEU A 58 1.87 3.18 -3.18
CA LEU A 58 2.06 2.70 -1.83
C LEU A 58 3.51 2.94 -1.41
N PHE A 59 3.74 3.78 -0.41
CA PHE A 59 5.04 3.88 0.23
C PHE A 59 5.26 2.65 1.12
N ASP A 60 6.28 1.86 0.82
CA ASP A 60 6.68 0.70 1.64
C ASP A 60 8.19 0.47 1.54
N ARG A 61 8.90 0.82 2.60
CA ARG A 61 10.33 0.52 2.78
C ARG A 61 10.59 -0.80 3.50
N SER A 62 9.58 -1.38 4.13
CA SER A 62 9.74 -2.60 4.94
C SER A 62 10.08 -3.82 4.10
N ALA A 63 9.70 -3.82 2.82
CA ALA A 63 9.90 -4.95 1.91
C ALA A 63 9.31 -6.28 2.43
N GLY A 64 8.28 -6.22 3.29
CA GLY A 64 7.68 -7.38 3.94
C GLY A 64 8.30 -7.77 5.28
N GLU A 65 9.31 -7.05 5.77
CA GLU A 65 9.94 -7.32 7.07
C GLU A 65 9.11 -6.81 8.26
N GLY A 66 7.99 -6.11 7.98
CA GLY A 66 7.11 -5.58 9.02
C GLY A 66 7.75 -4.53 9.92
N ARG A 67 8.85 -3.89 9.47
CA ARG A 67 9.56 -2.83 10.21
C ARG A 67 9.08 -1.46 9.78
N ALA A 68 8.80 -0.61 10.77
CA ALA A 68 8.51 0.79 10.52
C ALA A 68 9.77 1.51 9.99
N PRO A 69 9.68 2.26 8.89
CA PRO A 69 10.76 3.15 8.47
C PRO A 69 10.97 4.27 9.48
N GLU A 70 12.18 4.83 9.48
CA GLU A 70 12.54 5.99 10.31
C GLU A 70 11.83 7.27 9.87
N GLU A 71 11.52 7.37 8.57
CA GLU A 71 10.88 8.52 7.95
C GLU A 71 9.68 8.09 7.11
N TRP A 72 8.63 8.91 7.14
CA TRP A 72 7.40 8.73 6.38
C TRP A 72 7.23 9.89 5.41
N PRO A 73 6.91 9.64 4.12
CA PRO A 73 6.60 10.70 3.18
C PRO A 73 5.35 11.45 3.65
N ARG A 74 5.33 12.76 3.43
CA ARG A 74 4.12 13.54 3.63
C ARG A 74 3.09 13.16 2.55
N HIS A 75 1.81 13.15 2.91
CA HIS A 75 0.73 13.01 1.94
C HIS A 75 0.84 14.09 0.84
N SER A 76 0.70 13.70 -0.43
CA SER A 76 0.89 14.62 -1.58
C SER A 76 -0.15 15.73 -1.70
N GLY A 77 -1.18 15.73 -0.84
CA GLY A 77 -2.31 16.65 -0.87
C GLY A 77 -3.32 16.34 -1.98
N GLY A 78 -4.41 17.10 -2.00
CA GLY A 78 -5.46 17.00 -3.02
C GLY A 78 -6.27 15.71 -2.96
N ALA A 79 -6.90 15.35 -4.09
CA ALA A 79 -7.79 14.19 -4.20
C ALA A 79 -7.07 12.88 -4.58
N ARG A 80 -5.74 12.89 -4.62
CA ARG A 80 -4.94 11.73 -5.02
C ARG A 80 -4.91 10.70 -3.89
N LEU A 81 -5.35 9.48 -4.16
CA LEU A 81 -5.16 8.36 -3.24
C LEU A 81 -3.72 7.89 -3.25
N VAL A 82 -3.07 7.99 -2.09
CA VAL A 82 -1.78 7.34 -1.80
C VAL A 82 -1.94 6.40 -0.60
N GLY A 83 -0.93 5.60 -0.32
CA GLY A 83 -0.93 4.75 0.86
C GLY A 83 0.44 4.63 1.50
N HIS A 84 0.42 4.18 2.74
CA HIS A 84 1.58 4.00 3.60
C HIS A 84 1.54 2.60 4.22
N ALA A 85 2.65 1.88 4.13
CA ALA A 85 2.84 0.56 4.72
C ALA A 85 4.21 0.44 5.40
N GLY A 86 4.33 -0.59 6.23
CA GLY A 86 5.57 -0.97 6.89
C GLY A 86 5.49 -0.87 8.39
N GLY A 87 5.25 -2.01 9.05
CA GLY A 87 5.26 -2.10 10.51
C GLY A 87 4.26 -1.20 11.25
N ILE A 88 3.18 -0.79 10.59
CA ILE A 88 2.11 0.02 11.18
C ILE A 88 1.21 -0.90 12.01
N GLY A 89 0.89 -0.48 13.24
CA GLY A 89 -0.03 -1.17 14.14
C GLY A 89 -0.47 -0.33 15.34
N PRO A 90 -1.17 -0.92 16.31
CA PRO A 90 -1.74 -0.19 17.45
C PRO A 90 -0.73 0.63 18.25
N GLY A 91 0.50 0.12 18.38
CA GLY A 91 1.54 0.75 19.20
C GLY A 91 2.18 1.99 18.58
N ASN A 92 2.02 2.24 17.28
CA ASN A 92 2.71 3.33 16.59
C ASN A 92 1.85 4.13 15.60
N VAL A 93 0.61 3.74 15.31
CA VAL A 93 -0.20 4.39 14.26
C VAL A 93 -0.34 5.90 14.44
N VAL A 94 -0.47 6.39 15.68
CA VAL A 94 -0.53 7.83 15.96
C VAL A 94 0.75 8.55 15.55
N GLU A 95 1.91 7.98 15.88
CA GLU A 95 3.20 8.56 15.54
C GLU A 95 3.50 8.47 14.04
N VAL A 96 2.99 7.44 13.36
CA VAL A 96 3.06 7.32 11.90
C VAL A 96 2.19 8.37 11.19
N LEU A 97 1.00 8.66 11.72
CA LEU A 97 0.07 9.61 11.11
C LEU A 97 0.54 11.07 11.20
N LYS A 98 1.29 11.44 12.25
CA LYS A 98 1.81 12.80 12.45
C LYS A 98 2.63 13.31 11.25
N PRO A 99 3.69 12.63 10.78
CA PRO A 99 4.47 13.07 9.62
C PRO A 99 3.72 12.91 8.29
N ILE A 100 2.86 11.90 8.15
CA ILE A 100 2.02 11.73 6.94
C ILE A 100 1.12 12.95 6.77
N ALA A 101 0.50 13.44 7.85
CA ALA A 101 -0.34 14.63 7.89
C ALA A 101 -1.34 14.68 6.72
N ALA A 102 -2.06 13.58 6.51
CA ALA A 102 -2.96 13.41 5.38
C ALA A 102 -4.05 14.48 5.38
N THR A 103 -4.19 15.15 4.23
CA THR A 103 -5.23 16.18 3.97
C THR A 103 -6.23 15.71 2.90
N GLY A 104 -6.08 14.47 2.43
CA GLY A 104 -6.90 13.85 1.39
C GLY A 104 -6.99 12.34 1.61
N PRO A 105 -7.43 11.57 0.60
CA PRO A 105 -7.58 10.13 0.72
C PRO A 105 -6.24 9.44 0.96
N ASP A 106 -6.09 8.79 2.11
CA ASP A 106 -4.91 7.99 2.45
C ASP A 106 -5.31 6.56 2.81
N ARG A 107 -4.42 5.62 2.50
CA ARG A 107 -4.57 4.20 2.87
C ARG A 107 -3.43 3.78 3.80
N LEU A 108 -3.78 3.35 5.00
CA LEU A 108 -2.87 2.59 5.84
C LEU A 108 -2.96 1.10 5.47
N ASP A 109 -1.81 0.50 5.15
CA ASP A 109 -1.69 -0.93 4.88
C ASP A 109 -0.90 -1.60 6.02
N MET A 110 -1.60 -2.44 6.78
CA MET A 110 -1.07 -3.13 7.94
C MET A 110 -0.96 -4.61 7.65
N GLU A 111 0.25 -5.15 7.76
CA GLU A 111 0.49 -6.58 7.70
C GLU A 111 0.80 -7.14 9.10
N SER A 112 2.07 -7.06 9.52
CA SER A 112 2.53 -7.63 10.79
C SER A 112 1.87 -6.99 12.01
N GLY A 113 1.65 -5.68 12.00
CA GLY A 113 1.02 -4.95 13.11
C GLY A 113 -0.46 -5.27 13.33
N GLY A 114 -1.13 -5.90 12.35
CA GLY A 114 -2.51 -6.39 12.47
C GLY A 114 -2.62 -7.88 12.75
N ARG A 115 -1.50 -8.58 13.03
CA ARG A 115 -1.47 -10.03 13.22
C ARG A 115 -0.95 -10.45 14.58
N THR A 116 -1.39 -11.62 15.04
CA THR A 116 -0.84 -12.38 16.18
C THR A 116 -0.67 -13.81 15.73
N ASP A 117 0.56 -14.35 15.85
CA ASP A 117 0.93 -15.68 15.34
C ASP A 117 0.52 -15.89 13.86
N ASP A 118 0.77 -14.88 13.02
CA ASP A 118 0.38 -14.80 11.60
C ASP A 118 -1.12 -14.82 11.28
N TRP A 119 -1.98 -14.86 12.30
CA TRP A 119 -3.43 -14.70 12.15
C TRP A 119 -3.85 -13.25 12.27
N LEU A 120 -4.87 -12.85 11.49
CA LEU A 120 -5.50 -11.55 11.64
C LEU A 120 -6.05 -11.41 13.07
N ASP A 121 -5.58 -10.39 13.77
CA ASP A 121 -5.97 -10.10 15.15
C ASP A 121 -6.97 -8.94 15.16
N LEU A 122 -8.23 -9.25 15.49
CA LEU A 122 -9.32 -8.28 15.46
C LEU A 122 -9.19 -7.21 16.55
N ASP A 123 -8.58 -7.53 17.69
CA ASP A 123 -8.38 -6.56 18.77
C ASP A 123 -7.36 -5.50 18.34
N LYS A 124 -6.30 -5.93 17.63
CA LYS A 124 -5.33 -4.99 17.03
C LYS A 124 -5.97 -4.13 15.95
N VAL A 125 -6.78 -4.72 15.07
CA VAL A 125 -7.50 -3.95 14.04
C VAL A 125 -8.45 -2.95 14.67
N GLU A 126 -9.22 -3.36 15.68
CA GLU A 126 -10.14 -2.48 16.41
C GLU A 126 -9.41 -1.34 17.10
N ALA A 127 -8.29 -1.61 17.79
CA ALA A 127 -7.49 -0.60 18.46
C ALA A 127 -6.99 0.49 17.50
N VAL A 128 -6.56 0.10 16.29
CA VAL A 128 -6.19 1.05 15.25
C VAL A 128 -7.42 1.82 14.76
N CYS A 129 -8.52 1.14 14.45
CA CYS A 129 -9.75 1.80 13.98
C CYS A 129 -10.24 2.86 14.98
N ARG A 130 -10.29 2.56 16.28
CA ARG A 130 -10.69 3.51 17.34
C ARG A 130 -9.77 4.72 17.48
N THR A 131 -8.54 4.60 16.99
CA THR A 131 -7.54 5.67 17.03
C THR A 131 -7.64 6.57 15.80
N VAL A 132 -8.12 6.04 14.67
CA VAL A 132 -8.10 6.71 13.36
C VAL A 132 -9.48 7.22 12.92
N PHE A 133 -10.57 6.62 13.42
CA PHE A 133 -11.97 6.96 13.10
C PHE A 133 -12.74 7.39 14.35
#